data_AF-A0A971K1N4-F1
#
_entry.id   AF-A0A971K1N4-F1
#
_cell.length_a   1.000
_cell.length_b   1.000
_cell.length_c   1.000
_cell.angle_alpha   90.00
_cell.angle_beta   90.00
_cell.angle_gamma   90.00
#
_symmetry.space_group_name_H-M   'P 1'
#
loop_
_entity.id
_entity.type
_entity.pdbx_description
1 polymer ?
#
loop_
_entity_poly.entity_id
_entity_poly.type
_entity_poly.pdbx_seq_one_letter_code
_entity_poly.pdbx_strand_id
1 'polypeptide(L)'
;ITVPIIPGIKPVGSRRDLATIPQTFHVDFPPVLVEQLGRASTLAEIREVGVAWCIEQTKELLAANVPGVHYYTLGKAESVARVVRACY
;
A
#
# COMPACT_ATOMS: atom_id res chain seq x y z
N ILE A 1 25.93 -4.69 2.65
CA ILE A 1 25.25 -3.37 2.70
C ILE A 1 25.12 -2.99 4.18
N THR A 2 25.58 -1.81 4.60
CA THR A 2 25.61 -1.38 6.02
C THR A 2 24.72 -0.17 6.32
N VAL A 3 24.15 0.46 5.28
CA VAL A 3 23.20 1.57 5.42
C VAL A 3 21.77 1.03 5.67
N PRO A 4 20.94 1.72 6.48
CA PRO A 4 19.55 1.32 6.68
C PRO A 4 18.75 1.33 5.37
N ILE A 5 17.88 0.34 5.18
CA ILE A 5 16.96 0.27 4.04
C ILE A 5 15.57 0.64 4.55
N ILE A 6 14.99 1.69 3.96
CA ILE A 6 13.65 2.17 4.32
C ILE A 6 12.66 1.58 3.31
N PRO A 7 11.73 0.70 3.72
CA PRO A 7 10.68 0.20 2.83
C PRO A 7 9.74 1.33 2.38
N GLY A 8 9.47 1.36 1.07
CA GLY A 8 8.50 2.25 0.46
C GLY A 8 7.14 1.56 0.26
N ILE A 9 6.05 2.19 0.69
CA ILE A 9 4.68 1.71 0.49
C ILE A 9 3.89 2.69 -0.36
N LYS A 10 3.29 2.21 -1.44
CA LYS A 10 2.32 2.94 -2.26
C LYS A 10 0.93 2.35 -2.05
N PRO A 11 -0.02 3.10 -1.45
CA PRO A 11 -1.41 2.67 -1.39
C PRO A 11 -2.03 2.50 -2.78
N VAL A 12 -2.74 1.39 -2.99
CA VAL A 12 -3.57 1.18 -4.17
C VAL A 12 -4.82 2.06 -4.03
N GLY A 13 -5.04 2.95 -5.00
CA GLY A 13 -6.12 3.94 -4.92
C GLY A 13 -7.08 3.90 -6.09
N SER A 14 -6.83 3.04 -7.08
CA SER A 14 -7.63 2.89 -8.29
C SER A 14 -7.40 1.51 -8.94
N ARG A 15 -8.35 1.03 -9.75
CA ARG A 15 -8.13 -0.22 -10.52
C ARG A 15 -6.96 -0.12 -11.49
N ARG A 16 -6.69 1.08 -11.99
CA ARG A 16 -5.60 1.31 -12.95
C ARG A 16 -4.23 0.96 -12.37
N ASP A 17 -4.06 1.11 -11.05
CA ASP A 17 -2.84 0.75 -10.35
C ASP A 17 -2.46 -0.73 -10.59
N LEU A 18 -3.44 -1.64 -10.72
CA LEU A 18 -3.23 -3.06 -10.98
C LEU A 18 -2.49 -3.34 -12.30
N ALA A 19 -2.66 -2.46 -13.30
CA ALA A 19 -1.95 -2.56 -14.57
C ALA A 19 -0.67 -1.72 -14.58
N THR A 20 -0.73 -0.49 -14.07
CA THR A 20 0.38 0.46 -14.23
C THR A 20 1.56 0.18 -13.31
N ILE A 21 1.34 -0.33 -12.10
CA ILE A 21 2.44 -0.63 -11.17
C ILE A 21 3.33 -1.75 -11.72
N PRO A 22 2.80 -2.93 -12.11
CA PRO A 22 3.63 -4.01 -12.64
C PRO A 22 4.38 -3.60 -13.90
N GLN A 23 3.72 -2.87 -14.79
CA GLN A 23 4.31 -2.39 -16.04
C GLN A 23 5.50 -1.44 -15.81
N THR A 24 5.42 -0.59 -14.78
CA THR A 24 6.40 0.47 -14.52
C THR A 24 7.55 0.01 -13.63
N PHE A 25 7.23 -0.80 -12.62
CA PHE A 25 8.17 -1.17 -11.56
C PHE A 25 8.67 -2.61 -11.67
N HIS A 26 8.17 -3.39 -12.63
CA HIS A 26 8.53 -4.80 -12.84
C HIS A 26 8.30 -5.64 -11.58
N VAL A 27 7.13 -5.46 -10.96
CA VAL A 27 6.69 -6.17 -9.74
C VAL A 27 5.34 -6.82 -9.95
N ASP A 28 5.05 -7.86 -9.18
CA ASP A 28 3.74 -8.52 -9.19
C ASP A 28 2.91 -8.13 -7.96
N PHE A 29 1.59 -8.14 -8.13
CA PHE A 29 0.68 -8.03 -6.99
C PHE A 29 0.40 -9.41 -6.38
N PRO A 30 0.28 -9.50 -5.05
CA PRO A 30 -0.21 -10.71 -4.40
C PRO A 30 -1.61 -11.08 -4.93
N PRO A 31 -1.86 -12.36 -5.30
CA PRO A 31 -3.16 -12.78 -5.85
C PRO A 31 -4.34 -12.44 -4.93
N VAL A 32 -4.14 -12.52 -3.62
CA VAL A 32 -5.15 -12.16 -2.60
C VAL A 32 -5.55 -10.68 -2.70
N LEU A 33 -4.58 -9.78 -2.90
CA LEU A 33 -4.87 -8.35 -3.07
C LEU A 33 -5.63 -8.10 -4.38
N VAL A 34 -5.24 -8.77 -5.47
CA VAL A 34 -5.94 -8.68 -6.76
C VAL A 34 -7.39 -9.14 -6.63
N GLU A 35 -7.62 -10.26 -5.93
CA GLU A 35 -8.96 -10.77 -5.69
C GLU A 35 -9.82 -9.79 -4.86
N GLN A 36 -9.27 -9.28 -3.75
CA GLN A 36 -9.97 -8.30 -2.90
C GLN A 36 -10.36 -7.03 -3.68
N LEU A 37 -9.43 -6.51 -4.48
CA LEU A 37 -9.68 -5.34 -5.34
C LEU A 37 -10.67 -5.66 -6.49
N GLY A 38 -10.71 -6.90 -6.96
CA GLY A 38 -11.65 -7.38 -7.96
C GLY A 38 -13.11 -7.37 -7.47
N ARG A 39 -13.33 -7.60 -6.17
CA ARG A 39 -14.65 -7.61 -5.54
C ARG A 39 -15.21 -6.20 -5.27
N ALA A 40 -14.34 -5.21 -5.08
CA ALA A 40 -14.77 -3.81 -4.97
C ALA A 40 -15.45 -3.39 -6.27
N SER A 41 -16.54 -2.61 -6.22
CA SER A 41 -17.29 -2.10 -7.37
C SER A 41 -17.05 -0.61 -7.61
N THR A 42 -16.81 0.15 -6.55
CA THR A 42 -16.64 1.61 -6.56
C THR A 42 -15.20 2.03 -6.28
N LEU A 43 -14.87 3.28 -6.64
CA LEU A 43 -13.57 3.87 -6.30
C LEU A 43 -13.35 3.97 -4.79
N ALA A 44 -14.43 4.21 -4.03
CA ALA A 44 -14.37 4.27 -2.58
C ALA A 44 -13.98 2.90 -2.01
N GLU A 45 -14.64 1.82 -2.42
CA GLU A 45 -14.33 0.46 -1.97
C GLU A 45 -12.90 0.04 -2.34
N ILE A 46 -12.41 0.41 -3.53
CA ILE A 46 -11.01 0.15 -3.91
C ILE A 46 -10.05 0.84 -2.96
N ARG A 47 -10.31 2.10 -2.59
CA ARG A 47 -9.49 2.83 -1.63
C ARG A 47 -9.56 2.21 -0.24
N GLU A 48 -10.71 1.73 0.19
CA GLU A 48 -10.85 1.02 1.47
C GLU A 48 -10.00 -0.25 1.49
N VAL A 49 -10.08 -1.09 0.46
CA VAL A 49 -9.23 -2.29 0.32
C VAL A 49 -7.75 -1.91 0.32
N GLY A 50 -7.36 -0.90 -0.46
CA GLY A 50 -5.98 -0.44 -0.53
C GLY A 50 -5.44 0.11 0.79
N VAL A 51 -6.26 0.86 1.55
CA VAL A 51 -5.90 1.36 2.88
C VAL A 51 -5.77 0.21 3.87
N ALA A 52 -6.73 -0.70 3.91
CA ALA A 52 -6.69 -1.87 4.80
C ALA A 52 -5.44 -2.72 4.54
N TRP A 53 -5.11 -2.97 3.28
CA TRP A 53 -3.91 -3.70 2.89
C TRP A 53 -2.62 -2.98 3.34
N CYS A 54 -2.55 -1.65 3.16
CA CYS A 54 -1.40 -0.86 3.63
C CYS A 54 -1.26 -0.81 5.15
N ILE A 55 -2.37 -0.85 5.91
CA ILE A 55 -2.34 -0.94 7.36
C ILE A 55 -1.68 -2.25 7.79
N GLU A 56 -2.12 -3.38 7.24
CA GLU A 56 -1.55 -4.68 7.60
C GLU A 56 -0.07 -4.78 7.20
N GLN A 57 0.30 -4.36 5.98
CA GLN A 57 1.71 -4.31 5.57
C GLN A 57 2.55 -3.39 6.48
N THR A 58 2.00 -2.26 6.92
CA THR A 58 2.72 -1.36 7.83
C THR A 58 2.95 -2.03 9.18
N LYS A 59 1.93 -2.69 9.74
CA LYS A 59 2.07 -3.41 11.02
C LYS A 59 3.11 -4.53 10.94
N GLU A 60 3.14 -5.30 9.85
CA GLU A 60 4.14 -6.33 9.61
C GLU A 60 5.56 -5.75 9.56
N LEU A 61 5.75 -4.65 8.85
CA LEU A 61 7.05 -3.97 8.79
C LEU A 61 7.48 -3.42 10.14
N LEU A 62 6.56 -2.80 10.89
CA LEU A 62 6.84 -2.31 12.24
C LEU A 62 7.22 -3.45 13.19
N ALA A 63 6.50 -4.57 13.14
CA ALA A 63 6.81 -5.76 13.93
C ALA A 63 8.18 -6.36 13.56
N ALA A 64 8.61 -6.19 12.31
CA ALA A 64 9.95 -6.57 11.85
C ALA A 64 11.05 -5.55 12.22
N ASN A 65 10.74 -4.52 13.01
CA ASN A 65 11.67 -3.48 13.47
C ASN A 65 12.39 -2.75 12.31
N VAL A 66 11.68 -2.46 11.22
CA VAL A 66 12.24 -1.62 10.15
C VAL A 66 12.59 -0.22 10.70
N PRO A 67 13.62 0.45 10.17
CA PRO A 67 14.03 1.78 10.65
C PRO A 67 13.00 2.88 10.41
N GLY A 68 12.00 2.62 9.55
CA GLY A 68 10.90 3.52 9.24
C GLY A 68 10.14 3.04 7.99
N VAL A 69 9.05 3.71 7.65
CA VAL A 69 8.26 3.43 6.44
C VAL A 69 8.10 4.71 5.63
N HIS A 70 8.40 4.66 4.34
CA HIS A 70 8.21 5.78 3.42
C HIS A 70 6.92 5.61 2.62
N TYR A 71 6.00 6.58 2.67
CA TYR A 71 4.71 6.49 1.96
C TYR A 71 4.64 7.36 0.72
N TYR A 72 4.26 6.77 -0.41
CA TYR A 72 3.97 7.50 -1.65
C TYR A 72 2.53 8.01 -1.66
N THR A 73 2.33 9.28 -1.25
CA THR A 73 0.99 9.88 -1.14
C THR A 73 0.34 10.17 -2.50
N LEU A 74 1.13 10.43 -3.54
CA LEU A 74 0.65 10.80 -4.89
C LEU A 74 -0.40 11.92 -4.87
N GLY A 75 -0.20 12.92 -4.02
CA GLY A 75 -1.13 14.04 -3.83
C GLY A 75 -2.40 13.71 -3.05
N LYS A 76 -2.55 12.49 -2.53
CA LYS A 76 -3.74 11.99 -1.80
C LYS A 76 -3.35 11.61 -0.37
N ALA A 77 -3.21 12.61 0.50
CA ALA A 77 -2.74 12.42 1.87
C ALA A 77 -3.72 11.63 2.77
N GLU A 78 -5.02 11.65 2.47
CA GLU A 78 -6.06 11.05 3.31
C GLU A 78 -5.81 9.56 3.59
N SER A 79 -5.55 8.76 2.56
CA SER A 79 -5.28 7.32 2.70
C SER A 79 -4.07 7.05 3.59
N VAL A 80 -2.98 7.81 3.40
CA VAL A 80 -1.76 7.66 4.21
C VAL A 80 -2.00 8.12 5.65
N ALA A 81 -2.73 9.21 5.86
CA ALA A 81 -3.06 9.69 7.20
C ALA A 81 -3.93 8.68 7.98
N ARG A 82 -4.76 7.89 7.30
CA ARG A 82 -5.50 6.78 7.90
C ARG A 82 -4.60 5.62 8.27
N VAL A 83 -3.65 5.26 7.40
CA VAL A 83 -2.66 4.20 7.67
C VAL A 83 -1.82 4.55 8.89
N VAL A 84 -1.24 5.75 8.93
CA VAL A 84 -0.39 6.18 10.05
C VAL A 84 -1.15 6.17 11.37
N ARG A 85 -2.37 6.72 11.42
CA ARG A 85 -3.23 6.72 12.62
C ARG A 85 -3.60 5.33 13.14
N ALA A 86 -3.57 4.31 12.28
CA ALA A 86 -3.92 2.94 12.66
C ALA A 86 -2.71 2.11 13.11
N CYS A 87 -1.48 2.60 12.86
CA CYS A 87 -0.25 1.83 13.05
C CYS A 87 0.72 2.45 14.06
N TYR A 88 0.61 3.75 14.32
CA TYR A 88 1.43 4.52 15.26
C TYR A 88 0.50 5.22 16.25
#